data_AF-F1KC47-F1
#
_entry.id   AF-F1KC47-F1
#
_cell.length_a   1.000
_cell.length_b   1.000
_cell.length_c   1.000
_cell.angle_alpha   90.00
_cell.angle_beta   90.00
_cell.angle_gamma   90.00
#
_symmetry.space_group_name_H-M   'P 1'
#
loop_
_entity.id
_entity.type
_entity.pdbx_description
1 polymer ?
#
loop_
_entity_poly.entity_id
_entity_poly.type
_entity_poly.pdbx_seq_one_letter_code
_entity_poly.pdbx_strand_id
1 'polypeptide(L)'
;MTYLILRRQQRMKNSAQMIKDNIMKEQLTIYHEIEVGDPEFWYSTEQMEELLNEALQGTDLNGMALRTRSKFVKVKICEAFGYQVPKSFKKTQPRFLSQKFDVYNQKSNNLQIWNEEISPSRRYVLIKISFDDIITQVKVVTGDVLATLDSTGTLTQKYQAKYAGVHERKATLLSECDTDFIQSITQSYNSFDEFTAPDTNPKEDELMGIDEIFDKLKDLIGTKIPYIGATQERNRGGHLHKMICDALGYNNFKENGQFPDIKHQLLEVKLQTSETIDLGLFTPNSYELLDIPQLNNESISMLDVRYAIFYGDVIEDTITITHFYLVTGEDFFTYFKPFGGKGINKKIQIPLNEEFWNL
;
A
#
# COMPACT_ATOMS: atom_id res chain seq x y z
N MET A 1 -28.45 34.98 -16.45
CA MET A 1 -27.43 33.96 -16.12
C MET A 1 -28.04 32.56 -15.97
N THR A 2 -29.06 32.38 -15.12
CA THR A 2 -29.62 31.06 -14.73
C THR A 2 -30.22 30.24 -15.89
N TYR A 3 -30.94 30.87 -16.83
CA TYR A 3 -31.57 30.16 -17.96
C TYR A 3 -30.55 29.52 -18.94
N LEU A 4 -29.42 30.19 -19.16
CA LEU A 4 -28.35 29.69 -20.05
C LEU A 4 -27.61 28.50 -19.43
N ILE A 5 -27.40 28.53 -18.11
CA ILE A 5 -26.78 27.43 -17.35
C ILE A 5 -27.67 26.17 -17.41
N LEU A 6 -28.96 26.32 -17.14
CA LEU A 6 -29.93 25.21 -17.21
C LEU A 6 -30.02 24.61 -18.62
N ARG A 7 -30.01 25.44 -19.68
CA ARG A 7 -29.97 24.94 -21.06
C ARG A 7 -28.69 24.18 -21.39
N ARG A 8 -27.54 24.64 -20.89
CA ARG A 8 -26.24 23.97 -21.11
C ARG A 8 -26.24 22.60 -20.42
N GLN A 9 -26.68 22.53 -19.17
CA GLN A 9 -26.80 21.27 -18.42
C GLN A 9 -27.75 20.29 -19.11
N GLN A 10 -28.93 20.75 -19.55
CA GLN A 10 -29.87 19.88 -20.25
C GLN A 10 -29.30 19.32 -21.56
N ARG A 11 -28.58 20.13 -22.34
CA ARG A 11 -27.91 19.67 -23.56
C ARG A 11 -26.82 18.63 -23.27
N MET A 12 -26.04 18.87 -22.22
CA MET A 12 -24.99 17.95 -21.79
C MET A 12 -25.57 16.59 -21.41
N LYS A 13 -26.63 16.57 -20.59
CA LYS A 13 -27.35 15.36 -20.19
C LYS A 13 -27.93 14.61 -21.38
N ASN A 14 -28.59 15.31 -22.30
CA ASN A 14 -29.16 14.69 -23.50
C ASN A 14 -28.07 14.04 -24.37
N SER A 15 -26.94 14.72 -24.55
CA SER A 15 -25.80 14.16 -25.30
C SER A 15 -25.17 12.96 -24.58
N ALA A 16 -25.03 13.02 -23.26
CA ALA A 16 -24.49 11.92 -22.47
C ALA A 16 -25.41 10.68 -22.52
N GLN A 17 -26.73 10.88 -22.48
CA GLN A 17 -27.70 9.80 -22.62
C GLN A 17 -27.64 9.18 -24.02
N MET A 18 -27.55 10.00 -25.08
CA MET A 18 -27.40 9.50 -26.46
C MET A 18 -26.14 8.63 -26.62
N ILE A 19 -25.00 9.07 -26.08
CA ILE A 19 -23.76 8.29 -26.10
C ILE A 19 -23.94 6.95 -25.37
N LYS A 20 -24.61 6.97 -24.21
CA LYS A 20 -24.92 5.75 -23.44
C LYS A 20 -25.77 4.78 -24.25
N ASP A 21 -26.83 5.27 -24.88
CA ASP A 21 -27.75 4.46 -25.68
C ASP A 21 -27.02 3.84 -26.88
N ASN A 22 -26.14 4.60 -27.53
CA ASN A 22 -25.29 4.10 -28.62
C ASN A 22 -24.35 3.00 -28.17
N ILE A 23 -23.62 3.20 -27.05
CA ILE A 23 -22.73 2.20 -26.46
C ILE A 23 -23.50 0.91 -26.13
N MET A 24 -24.70 1.04 -25.56
CA MET A 24 -25.55 -0.12 -25.21
C MET A 24 -26.06 -0.84 -26.45
N LYS A 25 -26.52 -0.10 -27.47
CA LYS A 25 -27.03 -0.64 -28.73
C LYS A 25 -25.96 -1.43 -29.47
N GLU A 26 -24.75 -0.89 -29.55
CA GLU A 26 -23.60 -1.53 -30.20
C GLU A 26 -22.89 -2.54 -29.29
N GLN A 27 -23.38 -2.74 -28.06
CA GLN A 27 -22.87 -3.72 -27.09
C GLN A 27 -21.37 -3.56 -26.80
N LEU A 28 -20.88 -2.32 -26.77
CA LEU A 28 -19.47 -2.07 -26.57
C LEU A 28 -19.03 -2.46 -25.15
N THR A 29 -17.80 -2.95 -25.07
CA THR A 29 -17.03 -3.09 -23.83
C THR A 29 -16.04 -1.94 -23.66
N ILE A 30 -15.54 -1.74 -22.44
CA ILE A 30 -14.52 -0.75 -22.09
C ILE A 30 -13.15 -0.94 -22.78
N TYR A 31 -13.00 -2.01 -23.56
CA TYR A 31 -11.78 -2.36 -24.29
C TYR A 31 -11.85 -2.10 -25.80
N HIS A 32 -12.99 -1.62 -26.32
CA HIS A 32 -13.02 -1.16 -27.71
C HIS A 32 -12.24 0.14 -27.83
N GLU A 33 -11.47 0.28 -28.90
CA GLU A 33 -10.83 1.55 -29.24
C GLU A 33 -11.91 2.51 -29.77
N ILE A 34 -11.95 3.71 -29.21
CA ILE A 34 -12.84 4.80 -29.62
C ILE A 34 -11.96 6.01 -29.87
N GLU A 35 -12.20 6.70 -30.98
CA GLU A 35 -11.48 7.91 -31.29
C GLU A 35 -11.77 9.00 -30.24
N VAL A 36 -10.74 9.73 -29.83
CA VAL A 36 -10.90 10.82 -28.86
C VAL A 36 -11.75 11.91 -29.51
N GLY A 37 -12.90 12.21 -28.91
CA GLY A 37 -13.84 13.20 -29.44
C GLY A 37 -14.88 12.63 -30.41
N ASP A 38 -14.97 11.30 -30.55
CA ASP A 38 -16.02 10.63 -31.31
C ASP A 38 -17.42 11.11 -30.89
N PRO A 39 -18.25 11.62 -31.80
CA PRO A 39 -19.53 12.25 -31.45
C PRO A 39 -20.60 11.25 -30.97
N GLU A 40 -20.43 9.96 -31.24
CA GLU A 40 -21.40 8.91 -30.93
C GLU A 40 -21.04 8.11 -29.69
N PHE A 41 -19.74 7.96 -29.41
CA PHE A 41 -19.26 7.04 -28.37
C PHE A 41 -18.29 7.67 -27.36
N TRP A 42 -17.84 8.92 -27.52
CA TRP A 42 -16.89 9.56 -26.60
C TRP A 42 -17.58 10.53 -25.65
N TYR A 43 -17.49 10.26 -24.34
CA TYR A 43 -17.93 11.22 -23.33
C TYR A 43 -16.90 12.34 -23.18
N SER A 44 -17.36 13.59 -23.05
CA SER A 44 -16.50 14.67 -22.56
C SER A 44 -16.15 14.49 -21.08
N THR A 45 -15.11 15.17 -20.59
CA THR A 45 -14.75 15.15 -19.16
C THR A 45 -15.90 15.64 -18.27
N GLU A 46 -16.59 16.71 -18.67
CA GLU A 46 -17.76 17.24 -17.95
C GLU A 46 -18.89 16.20 -17.87
N GLN A 47 -19.19 15.53 -18.98
CA GLN A 47 -20.22 14.48 -19.04
C GLN A 47 -19.86 13.28 -18.15
N MET A 48 -18.59 12.86 -18.15
CA MET A 48 -18.13 11.78 -17.29
C MET A 48 -18.27 12.14 -15.81
N GLU A 49 -17.83 13.33 -15.41
CA GLU A 49 -17.91 13.78 -14.02
C GLU A 49 -19.37 13.82 -13.54
N GLU A 50 -20.28 14.38 -14.34
CA GLU A 50 -21.70 14.45 -13.99
C GLU A 50 -22.33 13.06 -13.86
N LEU A 51 -22.16 12.20 -14.87
CA LEU A 51 -22.71 10.83 -14.86
C LEU A 51 -22.17 10.00 -13.69
N LEU A 52 -20.88 10.13 -13.37
CA LEU A 52 -20.28 9.37 -12.30
C LEU A 52 -20.67 9.88 -10.92
N ASN A 53 -20.85 11.19 -10.74
CA ASN A 53 -21.44 11.70 -9.49
C ASN A 53 -22.87 11.18 -9.32
N GLU A 54 -23.70 11.24 -10.36
CA GLU A 54 -25.07 10.71 -10.31
C GLU A 54 -25.12 9.21 -10.01
N ALA A 55 -24.20 8.43 -10.58
CA ALA A 55 -24.20 6.97 -10.43
C ALA A 55 -23.50 6.45 -9.16
N LEU A 56 -22.51 7.17 -8.63
CA LEU A 56 -21.64 6.67 -7.54
C LEU A 56 -21.87 7.37 -6.21
N GLN A 57 -22.30 8.62 -6.18
CA GLN A 57 -22.46 9.36 -4.93
C GLN A 57 -23.50 8.69 -4.01
N GLY A 58 -23.18 8.59 -2.71
CA GLY A 58 -23.98 7.89 -1.72
C GLY A 58 -23.79 6.36 -1.70
N THR A 59 -22.95 5.81 -2.57
CA THR A 59 -22.64 4.37 -2.55
C THR A 59 -21.83 4.02 -1.30
N ASP A 60 -22.33 3.06 -0.53
CA ASP A 60 -21.68 2.49 0.65
C ASP A 60 -20.70 1.37 0.26
N LEU A 61 -19.46 1.46 0.74
CA LEU A 61 -18.38 0.50 0.52
C LEU A 61 -17.96 -0.23 1.81
N ASN A 62 -18.70 -0.04 2.91
CA ASN A 62 -18.43 -0.65 4.21
C ASN A 62 -18.35 -2.19 4.11
N GLY A 63 -17.46 -2.78 4.91
CA GLY A 63 -17.25 -4.24 4.97
C GLY A 63 -16.55 -4.87 3.76
N MET A 64 -16.40 -4.16 2.63
CA MET A 64 -15.72 -4.70 1.46
C MET A 64 -14.19 -4.61 1.57
N ALA A 65 -13.48 -5.70 1.29
CA ALA A 65 -12.02 -5.67 1.13
C ALA A 65 -11.58 -4.78 -0.05
N LEU A 66 -10.36 -4.21 -0.01
CA LEU A 66 -9.87 -3.23 -1.00
C LEU A 66 -10.02 -3.69 -2.46
N ARG A 67 -9.63 -4.94 -2.78
CA ARG A 67 -9.76 -5.50 -4.13
C ARG A 67 -11.22 -5.61 -4.58
N THR A 68 -12.11 -5.98 -3.65
CA THR A 68 -13.55 -6.07 -3.87
C THR A 68 -14.14 -4.69 -4.13
N ARG A 69 -13.77 -3.68 -3.34
CA ARG A 69 -14.16 -2.27 -3.56
C ARG A 69 -13.77 -1.79 -4.95
N SER A 70 -12.52 -1.98 -5.35
CA SER A 70 -12.05 -1.56 -6.68
C SER A 70 -12.80 -2.26 -7.82
N LYS A 71 -13.14 -3.55 -7.67
CA LYS A 71 -13.94 -4.26 -8.67
C LYS A 71 -15.36 -3.69 -8.71
N PHE A 72 -16.00 -3.54 -7.56
CA PHE A 72 -17.37 -3.04 -7.43
C PHE A 72 -17.54 -1.65 -8.05
N VAL A 73 -16.65 -0.70 -7.72
CA VAL A 73 -16.65 0.64 -8.30
C VAL A 73 -16.51 0.61 -9.83
N LYS A 74 -15.62 -0.23 -10.37
CA LYS A 74 -15.45 -0.35 -11.83
C LYS A 74 -16.69 -0.93 -12.53
N VAL A 75 -17.40 -1.85 -11.87
CA VAL A 75 -18.69 -2.37 -12.36
C VAL A 75 -19.71 -1.23 -12.45
N LYS A 76 -19.86 -0.45 -11.37
CA LYS A 76 -20.76 0.72 -11.35
C LYS A 76 -20.42 1.75 -12.44
N ILE A 77 -19.14 2.00 -12.70
CA ILE A 77 -18.70 2.88 -13.79
C ILE A 77 -19.12 2.32 -15.17
N CYS A 78 -18.98 1.00 -15.39
CA CYS A 78 -19.45 0.40 -16.64
C CYS A 78 -20.96 0.58 -16.82
N GLU A 79 -21.74 0.34 -15.76
CA GLU A 79 -23.20 0.52 -15.75
C GLU A 79 -23.61 1.98 -15.99
N ALA A 80 -22.88 2.93 -15.39
CA ALA A 80 -23.11 4.36 -15.56
C ALA A 80 -22.98 4.76 -17.04
N PHE A 81 -21.94 4.27 -17.71
CA PHE A 81 -21.63 4.55 -19.11
C PHE A 81 -22.30 3.61 -20.12
N GLY A 82 -23.05 2.60 -19.68
CA GLY A 82 -23.74 1.66 -20.57
C GLY A 82 -22.86 0.57 -21.19
N TYR A 83 -21.61 0.43 -20.75
CA TYR A 83 -20.71 -0.63 -21.23
C TYR A 83 -21.11 -1.99 -20.67
N GLN A 84 -20.90 -3.03 -21.48
CA GLN A 84 -20.94 -4.40 -20.97
C GLN A 84 -19.82 -4.62 -19.93
N VAL A 85 -20.20 -5.09 -18.75
CA VAL A 85 -19.26 -5.41 -17.67
C VAL A 85 -18.43 -6.63 -18.08
N PRO A 86 -17.09 -6.51 -18.18
CA PRO A 86 -16.26 -7.66 -18.52
C PRO A 86 -16.25 -8.67 -17.37
N LYS A 87 -16.13 -9.97 -17.70
CA LYS A 87 -15.98 -11.05 -16.70
C LYS A 87 -14.81 -10.80 -15.74
N SER A 88 -13.75 -10.18 -16.25
CA SER A 88 -12.57 -9.78 -15.48
C SER A 88 -11.98 -8.48 -16.05
N PHE A 89 -11.56 -7.58 -15.17
CA PHE A 89 -10.86 -6.36 -15.58
C PHE A 89 -9.39 -6.65 -15.90
N LYS A 90 -9.02 -6.63 -17.19
CA LYS A 90 -7.65 -6.81 -17.68
C LYS A 90 -6.70 -5.80 -17.05
N LYS A 91 -5.43 -6.19 -16.81
CA LYS A 91 -4.35 -5.32 -16.35
C LYS A 91 -3.77 -4.50 -17.50
N THR A 92 -4.59 -3.62 -18.07
CA THR A 92 -4.19 -2.64 -19.09
C THR A 92 -4.12 -1.25 -18.49
N GLN A 93 -3.47 -0.36 -19.23
CA GLN A 93 -3.30 1.03 -18.89
C GLN A 93 -3.52 1.88 -20.16
N PRO A 94 -4.54 2.75 -20.21
CA PRO A 94 -5.56 2.94 -19.17
C PRO A 94 -6.42 1.69 -18.95
N ARG A 95 -7.04 1.59 -17.77
CA ARG A 95 -7.94 0.48 -17.44
C ARG A 95 -9.23 0.51 -18.27
N PHE A 96 -9.74 1.71 -18.53
CA PHE A 96 -10.85 1.96 -19.45
C PHE A 96 -10.29 2.52 -20.75
N LEU A 97 -9.98 1.63 -21.68
CA LEU A 97 -9.34 1.98 -22.95
C LEU A 97 -10.24 2.86 -23.81
N SER A 98 -11.51 2.47 -23.91
CA SER A 98 -12.52 3.14 -24.76
C SER A 98 -12.76 4.61 -24.40
N GLN A 99 -12.45 5.01 -23.16
CA GLN A 99 -12.59 6.38 -22.68
C GLN A 99 -11.26 6.93 -22.13
N LYS A 100 -10.15 6.24 -22.36
CA LYS A 100 -8.80 6.69 -21.98
C LYS A 100 -8.67 7.19 -20.53
N PHE A 101 -9.15 6.41 -19.55
CA PHE A 101 -9.06 6.80 -18.14
C PHE A 101 -8.71 5.67 -17.16
N ASP A 102 -8.17 6.06 -16.00
CA ASP A 102 -7.96 5.22 -14.82
C ASP A 102 -8.76 5.74 -13.61
N VAL A 103 -9.02 4.84 -12.65
CA VAL A 103 -9.90 5.08 -11.49
C VAL A 103 -9.10 4.99 -10.20
N TYR A 104 -9.25 6.01 -9.35
CA TYR A 104 -8.54 6.14 -8.08
C TYR A 104 -9.52 6.43 -6.95
N ASN A 105 -9.62 5.49 -6.00
CA ASN A 105 -10.43 5.65 -4.79
C ASN A 105 -9.63 6.40 -3.73
N GLN A 106 -10.14 7.53 -3.23
CA GLN A 106 -9.45 8.48 -2.36
C GLN A 106 -10.16 8.60 -1.01
N LYS A 107 -9.64 7.90 0.02
CA LYS A 107 -10.07 8.08 1.42
C LYS A 107 -9.28 9.18 2.15
N SER A 108 -8.21 9.66 1.52
CA SER A 108 -7.41 10.80 1.98
C SER A 108 -7.11 11.72 0.80
N ASN A 109 -6.74 12.96 1.12
CA ASN A 109 -6.38 14.02 0.18
C ASN A 109 -4.93 13.87 -0.33
N ASN A 110 -4.55 12.65 -0.72
CA ASN A 110 -3.20 12.30 -1.14
C ASN A 110 -3.26 11.22 -2.24
N LEU A 111 -3.33 11.68 -3.48
CA LEU A 111 -3.38 10.80 -4.64
C LEU A 111 -2.04 10.08 -4.81
N GLN A 112 -2.11 8.76 -4.91
CA GLN A 112 -0.95 7.90 -5.13
C GLN A 112 -1.09 7.18 -6.46
N ILE A 113 -0.20 7.50 -7.40
CA ILE A 113 -0.09 6.83 -8.70
C ILE A 113 1.16 5.95 -8.66
N TRP A 114 1.00 4.65 -8.91
CA TRP A 114 2.06 3.67 -8.78
C TRP A 114 2.63 3.28 -10.14
N ASN A 115 3.96 3.23 -10.22
CA ASN A 115 4.79 2.71 -11.31
C ASN A 115 4.58 3.38 -12.68
N GLU A 116 4.08 4.61 -12.70
CA GLU A 116 3.94 5.38 -13.93
C GLU A 116 4.08 6.87 -13.70
N GLU A 117 4.43 7.57 -14.77
CA GLU A 117 4.33 9.02 -14.86
C GLU A 117 2.89 9.44 -15.18
N ILE A 118 2.55 10.69 -14.84
CA ILE A 118 1.26 11.27 -15.21
C ILE A 118 1.25 11.49 -16.72
N SER A 119 0.36 10.81 -17.43
CA SER A 119 0.19 11.00 -18.88
C SER A 119 -0.70 12.23 -19.12
N PRO A 120 -0.20 13.32 -19.74
CA PRO A 120 -0.97 14.55 -19.93
C PRO A 120 -2.32 14.34 -20.64
N SER A 121 -2.33 13.42 -21.61
CA SER A 121 -3.50 13.15 -22.45
C SER A 121 -4.46 12.09 -21.90
N ARG A 122 -4.20 11.56 -20.69
CA ARG A 122 -5.05 10.56 -20.03
C ARG A 122 -5.97 11.25 -19.03
N ARG A 123 -7.18 10.70 -18.83
CA ARG A 123 -8.11 11.14 -17.80
C ARG A 123 -7.96 10.32 -16.52
N TYR A 124 -8.23 10.93 -15.39
CA TYR A 124 -8.11 10.38 -14.05
C TYR A 124 -9.41 10.61 -13.32
N VAL A 125 -10.13 9.52 -13.02
CA VAL A 125 -11.39 9.53 -12.27
C VAL A 125 -11.04 9.34 -10.79
N LEU A 126 -11.12 10.42 -10.03
CA LEU A 126 -10.84 10.45 -8.60
C LEU A 126 -12.14 10.39 -7.81
N ILE A 127 -12.27 9.40 -6.94
CA ILE A 127 -13.50 9.13 -6.18
C ILE A 127 -13.23 9.41 -4.71
N LYS A 128 -13.84 10.46 -4.17
CA LYS A 128 -13.74 10.84 -2.76
C LYS A 128 -14.62 9.91 -1.91
N ILE A 129 -14.03 9.34 -0.87
CA ILE A 129 -14.68 8.41 0.06
C ILE A 129 -14.59 8.99 1.48
N SER A 130 -15.72 9.04 2.18
CA SER A 130 -15.79 9.49 3.57
C SER A 130 -15.14 8.50 4.54
N PHE A 131 -15.02 8.91 5.82
CA PHE A 131 -14.57 8.00 6.88
C PHE A 131 -15.49 6.78 7.03
N ASP A 132 -16.79 6.97 6.83
CA ASP A 132 -17.84 5.94 6.88
C ASP A 132 -17.90 5.07 5.61
N ASP A 133 -16.89 5.14 4.74
CA ASP A 133 -16.80 4.38 3.49
C ASP A 133 -17.89 4.70 2.45
N ILE A 134 -18.46 5.90 2.51
CA ILE A 134 -19.45 6.38 1.54
C ILE A 134 -18.77 7.20 0.45
N ILE A 135 -19.08 6.95 -0.82
CA ILE A 135 -18.62 7.80 -1.92
C ILE A 135 -19.34 9.16 -1.81
N THR A 136 -18.59 10.23 -1.60
CA THR A 136 -19.14 11.58 -1.42
C THR A 136 -19.09 12.43 -2.67
N GLN A 137 -18.12 12.18 -3.55
CA GLN A 137 -17.92 12.98 -4.75
C GLN A 137 -17.02 12.25 -5.76
N VAL A 138 -17.20 12.55 -7.05
CA VAL A 138 -16.28 12.15 -8.13
C VAL A 138 -15.74 13.40 -8.80
N LYS A 139 -14.43 13.42 -9.06
CA LYS A 139 -13.76 14.45 -9.86
C LYS A 139 -13.06 13.78 -11.04
N VAL A 140 -13.26 14.28 -12.25
CA VAL A 140 -12.59 13.77 -13.45
C VAL A 140 -11.69 14.86 -14.01
N VAL A 141 -10.38 14.59 -14.01
CA VAL A 141 -9.37 15.55 -14.46
C VAL A 141 -8.47 14.89 -15.50
N THR A 142 -7.84 15.71 -16.33
CA THR A 142 -6.79 15.26 -17.27
C THR A 142 -5.43 15.26 -16.58
N GLY A 143 -4.48 14.54 -17.17
CA GLY A 143 -3.14 14.42 -16.59
C GLY A 143 -2.36 15.73 -16.55
N ASP A 144 -2.60 16.65 -17.49
CA ASP A 144 -2.01 17.99 -17.44
C ASP A 144 -2.50 18.80 -16.24
N VAL A 145 -3.80 18.70 -15.91
CA VAL A 145 -4.36 19.31 -14.69
C VAL A 145 -3.71 18.68 -13.45
N LEU A 146 -3.59 17.35 -13.38
CA LEU A 146 -2.93 16.68 -12.26
C LEU A 146 -1.44 17.03 -12.12
N ALA A 147 -0.73 17.17 -13.24
CA ALA A 147 0.68 17.51 -13.23
C ALA A 147 0.96 18.89 -12.61
N THR A 148 0.01 19.82 -12.67
CA THR A 148 0.14 21.13 -11.99
C THR A 148 0.04 21.04 -10.47
N LEU A 149 -0.57 19.96 -9.95
CA LEU A 149 -0.72 19.71 -8.51
C LEU A 149 0.45 18.91 -7.93
N ASP A 150 1.28 18.29 -8.78
CA ASP A 150 2.46 17.56 -8.34
C ASP A 150 3.58 18.54 -7.96
N SER A 151 3.48 19.06 -6.73
CA SER A 151 4.51 19.92 -6.12
C SER A 151 5.76 19.14 -5.71
N THR A 152 5.71 17.81 -5.73
CA THR A 152 6.80 16.95 -5.24
C THR A 152 7.77 16.58 -6.34
N GLY A 153 7.29 16.39 -7.58
CA GLY A 153 8.07 16.04 -8.77
C GLY A 153 8.91 14.77 -8.64
N THR A 154 8.77 14.02 -7.55
CA THR A 154 9.71 12.97 -7.15
C THR A 154 8.95 11.67 -6.93
N LEU A 155 9.20 10.69 -7.81
CA LEU A 155 8.78 9.31 -7.62
C LEU A 155 9.45 8.76 -6.34
N THR A 156 8.69 8.63 -5.26
CA THR A 156 9.17 7.95 -4.04
C THR A 156 9.18 6.44 -4.29
N GLN A 157 10.30 5.81 -4.01
CA GLN A 157 10.53 4.40 -4.28
C GLN A 157 10.30 3.57 -3.02
N LYS A 158 9.66 2.40 -3.16
CA LYS A 158 9.56 1.39 -2.11
C LYS A 158 9.95 0.02 -2.64
N TYR A 159 10.67 -0.73 -1.83
CA TYR A 159 10.98 -2.12 -2.11
C TYR A 159 9.87 -3.03 -1.59
N GLN A 160 9.52 -4.06 -2.38
CA GLN A 160 8.51 -5.04 -1.98
C GLN A 160 8.93 -6.45 -2.35
N ALA A 161 8.57 -7.41 -1.49
CA ALA A 161 8.84 -8.82 -1.70
C ALA A 161 7.64 -9.69 -1.28
N LYS A 162 7.69 -10.96 -1.63
CA LYS A 162 6.76 -11.98 -1.13
C LYS A 162 7.53 -13.22 -0.73
N TYR A 163 7.01 -13.99 0.22
CA TYR A 163 7.63 -15.26 0.57
C TYR A 163 7.64 -16.20 -0.64
N ALA A 164 8.79 -16.84 -0.89
CA ALA A 164 9.01 -17.70 -2.05
C ALA A 164 8.59 -19.15 -1.80
N GLY A 165 8.54 -19.56 -0.53
CA GLY A 165 8.24 -20.92 -0.09
C GLY A 165 6.76 -21.17 0.20
N VAL A 166 6.48 -22.35 0.74
CA VAL A 166 5.15 -22.75 1.24
C VAL A 166 5.14 -22.60 2.76
N HIS A 167 4.03 -22.11 3.30
CA HIS A 167 3.84 -21.98 4.75
C HIS A 167 3.58 -23.34 5.41
N GLU A 168 4.62 -24.19 5.51
CA GLU A 168 4.51 -25.53 6.11
C GLU A 168 4.65 -25.50 7.64
N ARG A 169 5.63 -24.74 8.15
CA ARG A 169 5.89 -24.59 9.57
C ARG A 169 5.40 -23.22 10.05
N LYS A 170 4.75 -23.20 11.20
CA LYS A 170 4.25 -21.96 11.82
C LYS A 170 5.37 -21.02 12.25
N ALA A 171 6.46 -21.52 12.81
CA ALA A 171 7.66 -20.74 13.13
C ALA A 171 8.85 -21.29 12.33
N THR A 172 9.63 -20.44 11.67
CA THR A 172 10.89 -20.86 11.04
C THR A 172 11.96 -19.77 11.15
N LEU A 173 13.11 -20.12 11.73
CA LEU A 173 14.33 -19.36 11.60
C LEU A 173 14.94 -19.69 10.22
N LEU A 174 14.92 -18.72 9.30
CA LEU A 174 15.33 -18.91 7.91
C LEU A 174 16.85 -18.76 7.73
N SER A 175 17.46 -17.82 8.44
CA SER A 175 18.93 -17.71 8.52
C SER A 175 19.44 -18.58 9.65
N GLU A 176 20.41 -19.46 9.37
CA GLU A 176 20.95 -20.37 10.39
C GLU A 176 21.68 -19.61 11.51
N CYS A 177 22.28 -18.47 11.19
CA CYS A 177 22.96 -17.57 12.12
C CYS A 177 22.86 -16.11 11.67
N ASP A 178 23.28 -15.19 12.55
CA ASP A 178 23.59 -13.81 12.16
C ASP A 178 24.76 -13.75 11.15
N THR A 179 24.99 -12.58 10.56
CA THR A 179 26.21 -12.31 9.77
C THR A 179 27.47 -12.53 10.63
N ASP A 180 28.60 -12.89 10.03
CA ASP A 180 29.85 -13.18 10.76
C ASP A 180 30.23 -12.08 11.76
N PHE A 181 30.07 -10.81 11.36
CA PHE A 181 30.33 -9.65 12.22
C PHE A 181 29.40 -9.62 13.43
N ILE A 182 28.07 -9.66 13.22
CA ILE A 182 27.10 -9.63 14.31
C ILE A 182 27.21 -10.86 15.20
N GLN A 183 27.52 -12.02 14.65
CA GLN A 183 27.76 -13.23 15.41
C GLN A 183 28.94 -13.06 16.39
N SER A 184 30.02 -12.37 15.98
CA SER A 184 31.15 -12.06 16.87
C SER A 184 30.76 -11.16 18.05
N ILE A 185 29.76 -10.29 17.88
CA ILE A 185 29.24 -9.41 18.93
C ILE A 185 28.33 -10.20 19.88
N THR A 186 27.36 -10.92 19.33
CA THR A 186 26.31 -11.62 20.09
C THR A 186 26.85 -12.75 20.98
N GLN A 187 28.06 -13.26 20.70
CA GLN A 187 28.77 -14.17 21.61
C GLN A 187 29.06 -13.55 22.99
N SER A 188 29.11 -12.22 23.09
CA SER A 188 29.33 -11.49 24.34
C SER A 188 28.02 -11.10 25.04
N TYR A 189 26.88 -11.50 24.49
CA TYR A 189 25.57 -11.18 25.06
C TYR A 189 25.43 -11.73 26.48
N ASN A 190 24.88 -10.90 27.37
CA ASN A 190 24.57 -11.27 28.74
C ASN A 190 23.10 -10.99 29.07
N SER A 191 22.73 -9.72 29.13
CA SER A 191 21.36 -9.22 29.37
C SER A 191 21.34 -7.71 29.21
N PHE A 192 20.18 -7.12 28.98
CA PHE A 192 19.99 -5.67 29.06
C PHE A 192 18.96 -5.30 30.13
N ASP A 193 19.02 -4.07 30.63
CA ASP A 193 18.05 -3.51 31.58
C ASP A 193 16.66 -3.40 30.91
N GLU A 194 15.61 -3.93 31.53
CA GLU A 194 14.23 -3.85 31.04
C GLU A 194 13.76 -2.40 30.76
N PHE A 195 14.37 -1.40 31.38
CA PHE A 195 14.10 0.03 31.14
C PHE A 195 14.89 0.64 29.98
N THR A 196 15.80 -0.11 29.35
CA THR A 196 16.45 0.30 28.10
C THR A 196 15.38 0.59 27.04
N ALA A 197 15.52 1.69 26.31
CA ALA A 197 14.53 2.05 25.30
C ALA A 197 14.84 1.30 23.98
N PRO A 198 13.84 0.69 23.32
CA PRO A 198 14.06 -0.08 22.09
C PRO A 198 14.61 0.75 20.93
N ASP A 199 14.47 2.08 20.99
CA ASP A 199 14.91 3.03 19.96
C ASP A 199 16.34 3.56 20.14
N THR A 200 17.07 3.10 21.18
CA THR A 200 18.49 3.44 21.38
C THR A 200 19.41 2.60 20.49
N ASN A 201 20.67 3.04 20.38
CA ASN A 201 21.69 2.30 19.63
C ASN A 201 22.02 0.97 20.34
N PRO A 202 22.39 -0.09 19.58
CA PRO A 202 22.82 -1.36 20.15
C PRO A 202 24.12 -1.21 20.97
N LYS A 203 24.34 -2.14 21.90
CA LYS A 203 25.60 -2.31 22.64
C LYS A 203 26.10 -3.74 22.54
N GLU A 204 27.41 -3.94 22.67
CA GLU A 204 28.07 -5.22 22.43
C GLU A 204 27.59 -6.35 23.36
N ASP A 205 27.38 -6.04 24.65
CA ASP A 205 26.97 -7.00 25.69
C ASP A 205 25.44 -7.12 25.85
N GLU A 206 24.69 -6.34 25.09
CA GLU A 206 23.22 -6.23 25.17
C GLU A 206 22.52 -6.75 23.89
N LEU A 207 23.25 -7.04 22.81
CA LEU A 207 22.70 -7.49 21.53
C LEU A 207 22.48 -9.02 21.51
N MET A 208 21.21 -9.45 21.42
CA MET A 208 20.84 -10.88 21.34
C MET A 208 21.24 -11.48 20.00
N GLY A 209 21.55 -12.77 19.99
CA GLY A 209 21.66 -13.58 18.77
C GLY A 209 20.31 -13.78 18.09
N ILE A 210 20.33 -14.03 16.76
CA ILE A 210 19.12 -14.28 15.98
C ILE A 210 18.32 -15.49 16.48
N ASP A 211 19.00 -16.51 17.02
CA ASP A 211 18.41 -17.69 17.62
C ASP A 211 17.66 -17.36 18.92
N GLU A 212 18.24 -16.53 19.79
CA GLU A 212 17.58 -16.07 21.01
C GLU A 212 16.36 -15.20 20.70
N ILE A 213 16.46 -14.29 19.72
CA ILE A 213 15.32 -13.51 19.24
C ILE A 213 14.24 -14.44 18.69
N PHE A 214 14.61 -15.43 17.87
CA PHE A 214 13.65 -16.40 17.34
C PHE A 214 12.92 -17.14 18.46
N ASP A 215 13.65 -17.62 19.46
CA ASP A 215 13.10 -18.37 20.58
C ASP A 215 12.15 -17.54 21.45
N LYS A 216 12.43 -16.24 21.63
CA LYS A 216 11.53 -15.32 22.36
C LYS A 216 10.28 -14.98 21.56
N LEU A 217 10.39 -14.86 20.24
CA LEU A 217 9.29 -14.36 19.40
C LEU A 217 8.37 -15.45 18.84
N LYS A 218 8.83 -16.70 18.74
CA LYS A 218 8.02 -17.82 18.20
C LYS A 218 6.72 -18.06 18.97
N ASP A 219 6.69 -17.74 20.26
CA ASP A 219 5.52 -17.94 21.12
C ASP A 219 4.41 -16.90 20.87
N LEU A 220 4.68 -15.87 20.05
CA LEU A 220 3.64 -14.94 19.59
C LEU A 220 2.67 -15.59 18.60
N ILE A 221 2.97 -16.77 18.06
CA ILE A 221 2.05 -17.51 17.20
C ILE A 221 0.78 -17.89 17.96
N GLY A 222 -0.37 -17.65 17.34
CA GLY A 222 -1.70 -17.89 17.92
C GLY A 222 -2.22 -16.72 18.77
N THR A 223 -1.37 -15.73 19.06
CA THR A 223 -1.83 -14.50 19.73
C THR A 223 -2.72 -13.67 18.80
N LYS A 224 -3.52 -12.79 19.43
CA LYS A 224 -4.56 -12.00 18.78
C LYS A 224 -4.26 -10.52 18.89
N ILE A 225 -4.32 -9.82 17.77
CA ILE A 225 -4.16 -8.37 17.67
C ILE A 225 -5.48 -7.75 17.22
N PRO A 226 -5.96 -6.66 17.84
CA PRO A 226 -7.15 -5.97 17.38
C PRO A 226 -7.04 -5.53 15.91
N TYR A 227 -8.04 -5.85 15.10
CA TYR A 227 -8.15 -5.35 13.74
C TYR A 227 -8.90 -4.02 13.75
N ILE A 228 -8.18 -2.90 13.89
CA ILE A 228 -8.78 -1.57 13.94
C ILE A 228 -9.06 -1.05 12.52
N GLY A 229 -9.96 -1.72 11.80
CA GLY A 229 -10.36 -1.35 10.45
C GLY A 229 -9.29 -1.57 9.36
N ALA A 230 -9.75 -1.79 8.11
CA ALA A 230 -8.88 -2.20 7.01
C ALA A 230 -7.81 -1.17 6.59
N THR A 231 -7.95 0.09 6.98
CA THR A 231 -7.06 1.19 6.57
C THR A 231 -6.06 1.64 7.64
N GLN A 232 -6.06 1.03 8.83
CA GLN A 232 -5.16 1.43 9.94
C GLN A 232 -4.00 0.43 10.13
N GLU A 233 -3.29 0.11 9.05
CA GLU A 233 -2.12 -0.77 9.09
C GLU A 233 -1.04 -0.31 10.10
N ARG A 234 -0.82 0.99 10.21
CA ARG A 234 0.15 1.55 11.17
C ARG A 234 -0.22 1.25 12.62
N ASN A 235 -1.49 1.38 12.99
CA ASN A 235 -1.95 1.10 14.35
C ASN A 235 -1.87 -0.39 14.68
N ARG A 236 -2.12 -1.26 13.68
CA ARG A 236 -1.94 -2.71 13.81
C ARG A 236 -0.47 -3.08 14.02
N GLY A 237 0.44 -2.43 13.28
CA GLY A 237 1.89 -2.58 13.45
C GLY A 237 2.35 -2.22 14.86
N GLY A 238 1.86 -1.08 15.40
CA GLY A 238 2.22 -0.65 16.76
C GLY A 238 1.82 -1.64 17.86
N HIS A 239 0.68 -2.35 17.72
CA HIS A 239 0.30 -3.42 18.65
C HIS A 239 1.27 -4.61 18.60
N LEU A 240 1.62 -5.08 17.40
CA LEU A 240 2.59 -6.17 17.24
C LEU A 240 3.95 -5.77 17.82
N HIS A 241 4.41 -4.55 17.50
CA HIS A 241 5.68 -4.04 17.97
C HIS A 241 5.72 -4.01 19.50
N LYS A 242 4.67 -3.54 20.17
CA LYS A 242 4.58 -3.63 21.64
C LYS A 242 4.73 -5.06 22.15
N MET A 243 4.03 -6.02 21.55
CA MET A 243 4.12 -7.44 21.96
C MET A 243 5.52 -8.02 21.77
N ILE A 244 6.23 -7.60 20.71
CA ILE A 244 7.61 -7.99 20.46
C ILE A 244 8.54 -7.38 21.51
N CYS A 245 8.38 -6.09 21.84
CA CYS A 245 9.15 -5.46 22.91
C CYS A 245 8.96 -6.21 24.25
N ASP A 246 7.72 -6.51 24.62
CA ASP A 246 7.41 -7.26 25.84
C ASP A 246 8.06 -8.66 25.81
N ALA A 247 8.00 -9.36 24.66
CA ALA A 247 8.60 -10.70 24.50
C ALA A 247 10.14 -10.69 24.54
N LEU A 248 10.77 -9.61 24.05
CA LEU A 248 12.23 -9.44 24.11
C LEU A 248 12.70 -9.08 25.53
N GLY A 249 11.84 -8.51 26.37
CA GLY A 249 12.15 -8.16 27.76
C GLY A 249 12.22 -6.66 28.04
N TYR A 250 11.67 -5.82 27.15
CA TYR A 250 11.54 -4.38 27.40
C TYR A 250 10.27 -4.08 28.22
N ASN A 251 10.36 -3.13 29.14
CA ASN A 251 9.22 -2.57 29.88
C ASN A 251 8.64 -1.30 29.24
N ASN A 252 9.27 -0.78 28.19
CA ASN A 252 8.83 0.43 27.51
C ASN A 252 8.69 0.22 26.00
N PHE A 253 7.68 0.88 25.42
CA PHE A 253 7.43 0.90 23.99
C PHE A 253 7.69 2.32 23.47
N LYS A 254 8.52 2.43 22.43
CA LYS A 254 8.80 3.73 21.79
C LYS A 254 9.08 3.55 20.31
N GLU A 255 8.17 4.04 19.48
CA GLU A 255 8.38 4.19 18.04
C GLU A 255 8.82 5.62 17.73
N ASN A 256 10.05 5.79 17.27
CA ASN A 256 10.51 7.07 16.71
C ASN A 256 10.32 7.16 15.18
N GLY A 257 9.82 6.09 14.55
CA GLY A 257 9.59 5.99 13.11
C GLY A 257 10.86 5.88 12.27
N GLN A 258 12.01 5.62 12.91
CA GLN A 258 13.28 5.36 12.24
C GLN A 258 13.47 3.85 12.04
N PHE A 259 14.23 3.52 11.01
CA PHE A 259 14.65 2.15 10.72
C PHE A 259 15.94 1.82 11.51
N PRO A 260 16.10 0.58 12.03
CA PRO A 260 15.06 -0.46 12.11
C PRO A 260 14.10 -0.22 13.29
N ASP A 261 12.94 -0.86 13.27
CA ASP A 261 11.86 -0.67 14.26
C ASP A 261 12.35 -0.82 15.72
N ILE A 262 13.17 -1.84 16.02
CA ILE A 262 13.85 -2.03 17.31
C ILE A 262 15.35 -1.86 17.07
N LYS A 263 15.80 -0.60 17.06
CA LYS A 263 17.19 -0.21 16.83
C LYS A 263 18.18 -0.89 17.78
N HIS A 264 17.80 -1.02 19.05
CA HIS A 264 18.66 -1.63 20.08
C HIS A 264 19.02 -3.09 19.76
N GLN A 265 18.19 -3.81 19.00
CA GLN A 265 18.39 -5.22 18.64
C GLN A 265 18.57 -5.45 17.14
N LEU A 266 18.75 -4.38 16.36
CA LEU A 266 18.86 -4.44 14.90
C LEU A 266 17.71 -5.25 14.26
N LEU A 267 16.48 -5.05 14.74
CA LEU A 267 15.32 -5.84 14.34
C LEU A 267 14.26 -4.98 13.66
N GLU A 268 13.94 -5.30 12.40
CA GLU A 268 12.82 -4.74 11.66
C GLU A 268 11.61 -5.67 11.72
N VAL A 269 10.41 -5.12 11.95
CA VAL A 269 9.18 -5.90 12.17
C VAL A 269 8.21 -5.70 11.01
N LYS A 270 7.64 -6.80 10.51
CA LYS A 270 6.58 -6.74 9.49
C LYS A 270 5.40 -7.64 9.87
N LEU A 271 4.21 -7.05 9.95
CA LEU A 271 2.95 -7.80 10.02
C LEU A 271 2.31 -7.88 8.64
N GLN A 272 1.97 -9.09 8.20
CA GLN A 272 1.35 -9.35 6.90
C GLN A 272 0.00 -10.05 7.04
N THR A 273 -1.02 -9.45 6.42
CA THR A 273 -2.34 -10.08 6.22
C THR A 273 -2.58 -10.40 4.74
N SER A 274 -1.52 -10.26 3.92
CA SER A 274 -1.51 -10.54 2.47
C SER A 274 -0.12 -11.04 2.05
N GLU A 275 0.00 -11.55 0.81
CA GLU A 275 1.28 -12.07 0.30
C GLU A 275 2.40 -11.02 0.12
N THR A 276 2.06 -9.72 0.09
CA THR A 276 3.00 -8.64 -0.24
C THR A 276 3.60 -8.03 1.01
N ILE A 277 4.92 -8.12 1.17
CA ILE A 277 5.72 -7.45 2.20
C ILE A 277 6.23 -6.10 1.67
N ASP A 278 5.98 -5.01 2.41
CA ASP A 278 6.58 -3.69 2.17
C ASP A 278 7.90 -3.55 2.95
N LEU A 279 9.00 -3.38 2.23
CA LEU A 279 10.36 -3.22 2.78
C LEU A 279 10.74 -1.74 2.96
N GLY A 280 9.89 -0.81 2.55
CA GLY A 280 10.16 0.61 2.68
C GLY A 280 11.22 1.11 1.70
N LEU A 281 12.05 2.05 2.15
CA LEU A 281 13.02 2.77 1.30
C LEU A 281 14.29 1.97 1.01
N PHE A 282 14.65 1.02 1.89
CA PHE A 282 15.91 0.31 1.84
C PHE A 282 15.73 -1.15 1.39
N THR A 283 16.74 -1.70 0.71
CA THR A 283 16.82 -3.13 0.42
C THR A 283 17.54 -3.86 1.55
N PRO A 284 16.98 -4.97 2.07
CA PRO A 284 17.61 -5.79 3.10
C PRO A 284 19.06 -6.21 2.80
N ASN A 285 19.34 -6.60 1.56
CA ASN A 285 20.66 -7.08 1.16
C ASN A 285 21.62 -5.95 0.68
N SER A 286 21.41 -4.71 1.12
CA SER A 286 22.26 -3.57 0.75
C SER A 286 23.51 -3.50 1.61
N TYR A 287 24.63 -3.05 1.04
CA TYR A 287 25.85 -2.69 1.80
C TYR A 287 25.79 -1.26 2.39
N GLU A 288 24.65 -0.56 2.26
CA GLU A 288 24.45 0.75 2.86
C GLU A 288 24.58 0.67 4.38
N LEU A 289 25.29 1.65 4.96
CA LEU A 289 25.58 1.70 6.39
C LEU A 289 24.40 2.34 7.13
N LEU A 290 24.12 1.82 8.33
CA LEU A 290 23.17 2.44 9.25
C LEU A 290 23.81 3.64 9.94
N ASP A 291 23.01 4.68 10.21
CA ASP A 291 23.41 5.83 11.02
C ASP A 291 23.36 5.48 12.52
N ILE A 292 24.26 4.57 12.94
CA ILE A 292 24.44 4.12 14.33
C ILE A 292 25.94 4.00 14.66
N PRO A 293 26.34 4.10 15.94
CA PRO A 293 27.73 3.91 16.35
C PRO A 293 28.29 2.55 15.94
N GLN A 294 29.59 2.52 15.72
CA GLN A 294 30.31 1.26 15.46
C GLN A 294 30.28 0.35 16.69
N LEU A 295 30.26 -0.96 16.43
CA LEU A 295 30.49 -1.99 17.44
C LEU A 295 31.81 -2.68 17.11
N ASN A 296 32.69 -2.88 18.09
CA ASN A 296 34.04 -3.43 17.90
C ASN A 296 34.85 -2.76 16.77
N ASN A 297 34.68 -1.45 16.57
CA ASN A 297 35.30 -0.64 15.51
C ASN A 297 34.84 -0.97 14.07
N GLU A 298 33.74 -1.70 13.91
CA GLU A 298 33.14 -2.00 12.62
C GLU A 298 31.75 -1.35 12.50
N SER A 299 31.42 -0.92 11.28
CA SER A 299 30.15 -0.26 10.97
C SER A 299 29.08 -1.30 10.63
N ILE A 300 27.87 -1.06 11.13
CA ILE A 300 26.71 -1.91 10.86
C ILE A 300 26.06 -1.50 9.53
N SER A 301 25.72 -2.50 8.72
CA SER A 301 25.10 -2.35 7.40
C SER A 301 23.67 -2.91 7.37
N MET A 302 22.93 -2.68 6.28
CA MET A 302 21.58 -3.25 6.13
C MET A 302 21.57 -4.78 6.16
N LEU A 303 22.69 -5.42 5.76
CA LEU A 303 22.86 -6.89 5.81
C LEU A 303 22.68 -7.45 7.23
N ASP A 304 23.11 -6.68 8.22
CA ASP A 304 23.17 -7.04 9.63
C ASP A 304 21.83 -6.92 10.35
N VAL A 305 20.84 -6.25 9.72
CA VAL A 305 19.50 -6.09 10.26
C VAL A 305 18.71 -7.38 10.09
N ARG A 306 18.07 -7.84 11.17
CA ARG A 306 17.18 -9.00 11.18
C ARG A 306 15.75 -8.56 10.86
N TYR A 307 15.01 -9.38 10.15
CA TYR A 307 13.64 -9.13 9.73
C TYR A 307 12.68 -10.14 10.35
N ALA A 308 11.89 -9.71 11.33
CA ALA A 308 10.83 -10.49 11.93
C ALA A 308 9.52 -10.34 11.13
N ILE A 309 9.21 -11.34 10.31
CA ILE A 309 8.03 -11.34 9.43
C ILE A 309 6.93 -12.22 10.03
N PHE A 310 5.86 -11.58 10.48
CA PHE A 310 4.67 -12.24 11.00
C PHE A 310 3.56 -12.27 9.94
N TYR A 311 2.94 -13.42 9.75
CA TYR A 311 1.71 -13.55 8.98
C TYR A 311 0.53 -13.73 9.93
N GLY A 312 -0.60 -13.13 9.59
CA GLY A 312 -1.83 -13.28 10.36
C GLY A 312 -3.07 -13.35 9.49
N ASP A 313 -4.02 -14.14 9.96
CA ASP A 313 -5.34 -14.25 9.35
C ASP A 313 -6.29 -13.26 10.02
N VAL A 314 -7.04 -12.54 9.20
CA VAL A 314 -8.09 -11.64 9.68
C VAL A 314 -9.38 -12.45 9.84
N ILE A 315 -9.83 -12.59 11.08
CA ILE A 315 -11.11 -13.19 11.42
C ILE A 315 -11.91 -12.14 12.18
N GLU A 316 -12.99 -11.66 11.57
CA GLU A 316 -13.79 -10.53 12.09
C GLU A 316 -12.89 -9.31 12.39
N ASP A 317 -12.95 -8.79 13.62
CA ASP A 317 -12.17 -7.64 14.08
C ASP A 317 -10.88 -8.05 14.80
N THR A 318 -10.30 -9.20 14.45
CA THR A 318 -9.05 -9.69 15.05
C THR A 318 -8.11 -10.29 14.02
N ILE A 319 -6.81 -10.00 14.17
CA ILE A 319 -5.73 -10.70 13.47
C ILE A 319 -5.21 -11.78 14.40
N THR A 320 -5.26 -13.04 13.98
CA THR A 320 -4.55 -14.12 14.68
C THR A 320 -3.21 -14.35 13.99
N ILE A 321 -2.10 -14.27 14.72
CA ILE A 321 -0.77 -14.57 14.17
C ILE A 321 -0.71 -16.07 13.84
N THR A 322 -0.47 -16.39 12.58
CA THR A 322 -0.45 -17.79 12.10
C THR A 322 0.95 -18.28 11.82
N HIS A 323 1.83 -17.41 11.32
CA HIS A 323 3.20 -17.76 11.01
C HIS A 323 4.19 -16.67 11.44
N PHE A 324 5.42 -17.08 11.72
CA PHE A 324 6.56 -16.23 12.06
C PHE A 324 7.81 -16.73 11.34
N TYR A 325 8.49 -15.81 10.69
CA TYR A 325 9.79 -16.03 10.04
C TYR A 325 10.79 -15.01 10.56
N LEU A 326 12.03 -15.45 10.79
CA LEU A 326 13.15 -14.57 11.11
C LEU A 326 14.29 -14.83 10.13
N VAL A 327 14.88 -13.77 9.59
CA VAL A 327 15.92 -13.83 8.55
C VAL A 327 16.85 -12.61 8.68
N THR A 328 18.12 -12.74 8.32
CA THR A 328 19.03 -11.58 8.19
C THR A 328 18.73 -10.78 6.91
N GLY A 329 19.25 -9.55 6.83
CA GLY A 329 19.19 -8.75 5.61
C GLY A 329 19.99 -9.39 4.48
N GLU A 330 21.12 -10.01 4.81
CA GLU A 330 21.96 -10.79 3.90
C GLU A 330 21.18 -11.91 3.19
N ASP A 331 20.47 -12.74 3.95
CA ASP A 331 19.75 -13.90 3.41
C ASP A 331 18.35 -13.58 2.89
N PHE A 332 17.86 -12.35 3.08
CA PHE A 332 16.45 -12.02 2.87
C PHE A 332 15.94 -12.48 1.49
N PHE A 333 16.66 -12.17 0.42
CA PHE A 333 16.23 -12.51 -0.95
C PHE A 333 16.49 -13.97 -1.36
N THR A 334 17.14 -14.77 -0.52
CA THR A 334 17.18 -16.24 -0.65
C THR A 334 15.80 -16.84 -0.42
N TYR A 335 15.02 -16.24 0.49
CA TYR A 335 13.71 -16.76 0.92
C TYR A 335 12.52 -15.94 0.45
N PHE A 336 12.71 -14.65 0.18
CA PHE A 336 11.66 -13.75 -0.26
C PHE A 336 11.94 -13.30 -1.69
N LYS A 337 11.00 -13.53 -2.61
CA LYS A 337 11.11 -13.10 -4.00
C LYS A 337 10.72 -11.62 -4.10
N PRO A 338 11.58 -10.73 -4.64
CA PRO A 338 11.17 -9.37 -4.95
C PRO A 338 10.06 -9.38 -6.01
N PHE A 339 9.14 -8.42 -5.97
CA PHE A 339 8.16 -8.27 -7.06
C PHE A 339 8.87 -7.84 -8.36
N GLY A 340 8.53 -8.46 -9.49
CA GLY A 340 9.26 -8.30 -10.77
C GLY A 340 9.40 -6.85 -11.23
N GLY A 341 10.55 -6.54 -11.87
CA GLY A 341 10.99 -5.17 -12.17
C GLY A 341 11.78 -4.56 -11.00
N LYS A 342 13.08 -4.84 -10.91
CA LYS A 342 14.01 -4.41 -9.84
C LYS A 342 13.56 -4.57 -8.37
N GLY A 343 12.40 -5.17 -8.05
CA GLY A 343 11.85 -5.14 -6.69
C GLY A 343 11.34 -3.76 -6.26
N ILE A 344 11.24 -2.81 -7.20
CA ILE A 344 11.01 -1.38 -6.93
C ILE A 344 9.62 -0.99 -7.41
N ASN A 345 8.77 -0.60 -6.46
CA ASN A 345 7.55 0.12 -6.78
C ASN A 345 7.77 1.61 -6.54
N LYS A 346 7.60 2.42 -7.59
CA LYS A 346 7.66 3.87 -7.48
C LYS A 346 6.25 4.41 -7.32
N LYS A 347 6.07 5.47 -6.53
CA LYS A 347 4.81 6.20 -6.45
C LYS A 347 5.02 7.69 -6.61
N ILE A 348 4.13 8.31 -7.37
CA ILE A 348 3.91 9.76 -7.35
C ILE A 348 2.90 10.02 -6.24
N GLN A 349 3.17 11.04 -5.41
CA GLN A 349 2.24 11.49 -4.37
C GLN A 349 1.81 12.92 -4.67
N ILE A 350 0.53 13.12 -4.91
CA ILE A 350 -0.04 14.43 -5.25
C ILE A 350 -1.01 14.82 -4.13
N PRO A 351 -0.69 15.82 -3.30
CA PRO A 351 -1.63 16.38 -2.35
C PRO A 351 -2.83 16.98 -3.09
N LEU A 352 -4.04 16.55 -2.71
CA LEU A 352 -5.29 17.10 -3.25
C LEU A 352 -5.85 18.06 -2.21
N ASN A 353 -5.67 19.37 -2.38
CA ASN A 353 -6.23 20.35 -1.43
C ASN A 353 -7.77 20.30 -1.42
N GLU A 354 -8.43 20.88 -0.41
CA GLU A 354 -9.90 20.86 -0.35
C GLU A 354 -10.54 21.61 -1.53
N GLU A 355 -9.88 22.66 -2.02
CA GLU A 355 -10.31 23.43 -3.20
C GLU A 355 -10.37 22.58 -4.47
N PHE A 356 -9.49 21.58 -4.62
CA PHE A 356 -9.49 20.67 -5.77
C PHE A 356 -10.84 20.00 -5.99
N TRP A 357 -11.53 19.67 -4.90
CA TRP A 357 -12.85 19.04 -4.95
C TRP A 357 -13.97 20.05 -5.23
N ASN A 358 -13.71 21.35 -5.12
CA ASN A 358 -14.71 22.41 -5.34
C ASN A 358 -14.54 23.15 -6.67
N LEU A 359 -13.40 22.95 -7.36
CA LEU A 359 -13.23 23.20 -8.79
C LEU A 359 -14.13 22.27 -9.60
#